data_AF-A0A2W2FNF5-F1
#
_entry.id   AF-A0A2W2FNF5-F1
#
_cell.length_a   1.000
_cell.length_b   1.000
_cell.length_c   1.000
_cell.angle_alpha   90.00
_cell.angle_beta   90.00
_cell.angle_gamma   90.00
#
_symmetry.space_group_name_H-M   'P 1'
#
loop_
_entity.id
_entity.type
_entity.pdbx_description
1 polymer ?
#
loop_
_entity_poly.entity_id
_entity_poly.type
_entity_poly.pdbx_seq_one_letter_code
_entity_poly.pdbx_strand_id
1 'polypeptide(L)'
;MPIPLADASDMFVVHTMFRREFGSMPGLVRGVAAGDARRVELVAGHVALINGVLHQHHAGEDAHVWPRLLERVPEKLKALVAVMEEQHEAIHKGARRLDDALEVWRATASAEARPPRSSSAAETG
;
A
#
# COMPACT_ATOMS: atom_id res chain seq x y z
N MET A 1 -39.43 6.34 15.97
CA MET A 1 -38.08 6.17 16.53
C MET A 1 -37.12 7.03 15.72
N PRO A 2 -36.14 7.72 16.32
CA PRO A 2 -35.16 8.48 15.55
C PRO A 2 -34.33 7.54 14.66
N ILE A 3 -33.97 8.01 13.47
CA ILE A 3 -33.08 7.28 12.56
C ILE A 3 -31.70 7.20 13.22
N PRO A 4 -31.07 6.02 13.31
CA PRO A 4 -29.71 5.89 13.85
C PRO A 4 -28.74 6.73 13.03
N LEU A 5 -27.76 7.33 13.69
CA LEU A 5 -26.63 7.95 13.00
C LEU A 5 -25.87 6.89 12.20
N ALA A 6 -25.16 7.33 11.16
CA ALA A 6 -24.26 6.45 10.43
C ALA A 6 -23.19 5.91 11.39
N ASP A 7 -23.02 4.59 11.41
CA ASP A 7 -21.95 3.94 12.15
C ASP A 7 -20.64 4.07 11.36
N ALA A 8 -19.64 4.69 11.98
CA ALA A 8 -18.32 4.91 11.41
C ALA A 8 -17.23 4.09 12.14
N SER A 9 -17.62 3.13 12.99
CA SER A 9 -16.69 2.35 13.80
C SER A 9 -15.64 1.62 12.95
N ASP A 10 -16.05 1.10 11.79
CA ASP A 10 -15.15 0.41 10.85
C ASP A 10 -14.04 1.33 10.31
N MET A 11 -14.31 2.63 10.14
CA MET A 11 -13.32 3.60 9.68
C MET A 11 -12.17 3.72 10.69
N PHE A 12 -12.47 3.73 11.99
CA PHE A 12 -11.43 3.79 13.01
C PHE A 12 -10.59 2.51 13.06
N VAL A 13 -11.22 1.35 12.89
CA VAL A 13 -10.54 0.06 12.92
C VAL A 13 -9.55 -0.04 11.76
N VAL A 14 -10.00 0.22 10.54
CA VAL A 14 -9.16 0.07 9.34
C VAL A 14 -8.03 1.11 9.32
N HIS A 15 -8.32 2.36 9.72
CA HIS A 15 -7.32 3.42 9.81
C HIS A 15 -6.28 3.17 10.91
N THR A 16 -6.67 2.52 12.01
CA THR A 16 -5.73 2.10 13.06
C THR A 16 -4.81 1.00 12.54
N MET A 17 -5.35 0.05 11.79
CA MET A 17 -4.56 -1.00 11.14
C MET A 17 -3.54 -0.39 10.16
N PHE A 18 -3.95 0.53 9.29
CA PHE A 18 -3.01 1.18 8.35
C PHE A 18 -1.85 1.86 9.08
N ARG A 19 -2.14 2.66 10.11
CA ARG A 19 -1.08 3.35 10.87
C ARG A 19 -0.10 2.37 11.51
N ARG A 20 -0.60 1.27 12.08
CA ARG A 20 0.24 0.21 12.65
C ARG A 20 1.12 -0.43 11.58
N GLU A 21 0.52 -0.84 10.48
CA GLU A 21 1.19 -1.60 9.43
C GLU A 21 2.26 -0.76 8.75
N PHE A 22 1.91 0.43 8.23
CA PHE A 22 2.88 1.34 7.59
C PHE A 22 3.96 1.83 8.57
N GLY A 23 3.64 1.97 9.87
CA GLY A 23 4.64 2.27 10.89
C GLY A 23 5.67 1.15 11.09
N SER A 24 5.28 -0.11 10.90
CA SER A 24 6.14 -1.28 11.12
C SER A 24 6.98 -1.69 9.91
N MET A 25 6.48 -1.46 8.69
CA MET A 25 7.08 -1.91 7.43
C MET A 25 8.56 -1.52 7.23
N PRO A 26 9.01 -0.29 7.56
CA PRO A 26 10.42 0.07 7.39
C PRO A 26 11.36 -0.83 8.21
N GLY A 27 10.92 -1.30 9.38
CA GLY A 27 11.67 -2.26 10.19
C GLY A 27 11.73 -3.64 9.53
N LEU A 28 10.62 -4.10 8.94
CA LEU A 28 10.58 -5.38 8.21
C LEU A 28 11.51 -5.36 7.00
N VAL A 29 11.50 -4.28 6.21
CA VAL A 29 12.38 -4.11 5.03
C VAL A 29 13.85 -4.10 5.44
N ARG A 30 14.24 -3.31 6.45
CA ARG A 30 15.63 -3.27 6.93
C ARG A 30 16.10 -4.57 7.57
N GLY A 31 15.18 -5.39 8.05
CA GLY A 31 15.48 -6.69 8.65
C GLY A 31 15.75 -7.81 7.63
N VAL A 32 15.63 -7.54 6.33
CA VAL A 32 15.93 -8.54 5.29
C VAL A 32 17.43 -8.56 5.00
N ALA A 33 18.04 -9.75 5.08
CA ALA A 33 19.44 -9.93 4.73
C ALA A 33 19.66 -9.74 3.21
N ALA A 34 20.82 -9.20 2.82
CA ALA A 34 21.20 -9.08 1.42
C ALA A 34 21.20 -10.45 0.72
N GLY A 35 20.66 -10.52 -0.50
CA GLY A 35 20.49 -11.77 -1.24
C GLY A 35 19.40 -12.73 -0.74
N ASP A 36 18.68 -12.46 0.36
CA ASP A 36 17.58 -13.33 0.82
C ASP A 36 16.29 -13.09 0.02
N ALA A 37 16.28 -13.57 -1.23
CA ALA A 37 15.16 -13.41 -2.16
C ALA A 37 13.83 -13.96 -1.59
N ARG A 38 13.88 -15.04 -0.80
CA ARG A 38 12.68 -15.61 -0.17
C ARG A 38 12.10 -14.65 0.86
N ARG A 39 12.93 -14.04 1.70
CA ARG A 39 12.47 -13.07 2.68
C ARG A 39 12.02 -11.77 2.03
N VAL A 40 12.68 -11.33 0.96
CA VAL A 40 12.23 -10.20 0.13
C VAL A 40 10.81 -10.44 -0.37
N GLU A 41 10.51 -11.60 -0.96
CA GLU A 41 9.15 -11.87 -1.46
C GLU A 41 8.08 -11.86 -0.37
N LEU A 42 8.38 -12.41 0.81
CA LEU A 42 7.45 -12.39 1.94
C LEU A 42 7.15 -10.96 2.41
N VAL A 43 8.18 -10.14 2.60
CA VAL A 43 8.01 -8.77 3.07
C VAL A 43 7.38 -7.90 2.00
N ALA A 44 7.85 -7.98 0.75
CA ALA A 44 7.27 -7.24 -0.37
C ALA A 44 5.81 -7.64 -0.63
N GLY A 45 5.47 -8.92 -0.45
CA GLY A 45 4.08 -9.41 -0.54
C GLY A 45 3.17 -8.79 0.52
N HIS A 46 3.65 -8.73 1.77
CA HIS A 46 2.92 -8.07 2.86
C HIS A 46 2.72 -6.57 2.60
N VAL A 47 3.77 -5.86 2.19
CA VAL A 47 3.67 -4.43 1.87
C VAL A 47 2.68 -4.20 0.73
N ALA A 48 2.77 -4.98 -0.36
CA ALA A 48 1.85 -4.87 -1.50
C ALA A 48 0.38 -5.14 -1.09
N LEU A 49 0.15 -6.13 -0.23
CA LEU A 49 -1.19 -6.42 0.30
C LEU A 49 -1.77 -5.21 1.04
N ILE A 50 -1.04 -4.67 2.02
CA ILE A 50 -1.54 -3.53 2.81
C ILE A 50 -1.69 -2.28 1.93
N ASN A 51 -0.79 -2.05 0.98
CA ASN A 51 -0.88 -0.94 0.02
C ASN A 51 -2.14 -1.05 -0.85
N GLY A 52 -2.47 -2.25 -1.34
CA GLY A 52 -3.69 -2.51 -2.09
C GLY A 52 -4.96 -2.29 -1.26
N VAL A 53 -4.97 -2.72 0.00
CA VAL A 53 -6.10 -2.48 0.92
C VAL A 53 -6.28 -0.98 1.19
N LEU A 54 -5.19 -0.22 1.39
CA LEU A 54 -5.25 1.23 1.55
C LEU A 54 -5.84 1.91 0.31
N HIS A 55 -5.40 1.52 -0.88
CA HIS A 55 -5.91 2.09 -2.12
C HIS A 55 -7.40 1.83 -2.28
N GLN A 56 -7.84 0.57 -2.11
CA GLN A 56 -9.26 0.22 -2.25
C GLN A 56 -10.14 0.96 -1.23
N HIS A 57 -9.62 1.13 0.00
CA HIS A 57 -10.30 1.85 1.06
C HIS A 57 -10.54 3.32 0.69
N HIS A 58 -9.49 4.06 0.33
CA HIS A 58 -9.62 5.48 -0.04
C HIS A 58 -10.39 5.68 -1.35
N ALA A 59 -10.18 4.83 -2.36
CA ALA A 59 -10.96 4.87 -3.59
C ALA A 59 -12.46 4.66 -3.32
N GLY A 60 -12.81 3.81 -2.35
CA GLY A 60 -14.19 3.62 -1.92
C GLY A 60 -14.77 4.86 -1.24
N GLU A 61 -14.00 5.53 -0.36
CA GLU A 61 -14.41 6.78 0.27
C GLU A 61 -14.63 7.89 -0.77
N ASP A 62 -13.71 8.03 -1.74
CA ASP A 62 -13.80 8.99 -2.83
C ASP A 62 -15.04 8.76 -3.71
N ALA A 63 -15.29 7.50 -4.07
CA ALA A 63 -16.40 7.15 -4.95
C ALA A 63 -17.77 7.21 -4.25
N HIS A 64 -17.83 7.04 -2.93
CA HIS A 64 -19.09 6.73 -2.24
C HIS A 64 -19.40 7.54 -1.00
N VAL A 65 -18.40 7.93 -0.21
CA VAL A 65 -18.61 8.62 1.07
C VAL A 65 -18.69 10.12 0.86
N TRP A 66 -17.67 10.72 0.23
CA TRP A 66 -17.63 12.18 0.04
C TRP A 66 -18.82 12.73 -0.74
N PRO A 67 -19.24 12.12 -1.88
CA PRO A 67 -20.40 12.62 -2.61
C PRO A 67 -21.67 12.66 -1.75
N ARG A 68 -21.92 11.59 -0.97
CA ARG A 68 -23.11 11.51 -0.10
C ARG A 68 -23.07 12.50 1.05
N LEU A 69 -21.89 12.80 1.59
CA LEU A 69 -21.73 13.81 2.64
C LEU A 69 -21.98 15.22 2.08
N LEU A 70 -21.46 15.51 0.89
CA LEU A 70 -21.68 16.78 0.20
C LEU A 70 -23.14 16.99 -0.21
N GLU A 71 -23.84 15.94 -0.65
CA GLU A 71 -25.28 15.99 -0.95
C GLU A 71 -26.12 16.37 0.29
N ARG A 72 -25.73 15.89 1.47
CA ARG A 72 -26.52 16.04 2.70
C ARG A 72 -26.21 17.32 3.47
N VAL A 73 -24.95 17.74 3.51
CA VAL A 73 -24.51 18.88 4.34
C VAL A 73 -23.40 19.72 3.65
N PRO A 74 -23.66 20.28 2.46
CA PRO A 74 -22.64 20.88 1.61
C PRO A 74 -21.89 22.04 2.30
N GLU A 75 -22.62 22.98 2.91
CA GLU A 75 -22.04 24.19 3.51
C GLU A 75 -21.07 23.92 4.66
N LYS A 76 -21.23 22.80 5.37
CA LYS A 76 -20.36 22.44 6.50
C LYS A 76 -19.17 21.59 6.09
N LEU A 77 -19.31 20.79 5.03
CA LEU A 77 -18.35 19.72 4.71
C LEU A 77 -17.50 20.00 3.48
N LYS A 78 -17.87 20.95 2.61
CA LYS A 78 -17.14 21.21 1.37
C LYS A 78 -15.64 21.46 1.56
N ALA A 79 -15.28 22.31 2.51
CA ALA A 79 -13.87 22.61 2.80
C ALA A 79 -13.13 21.38 3.36
N LEU A 80 -13.78 20.60 4.22
CA LEU A 80 -13.18 19.40 4.81
C LEU A 80 -12.98 18.30 3.76
N VAL A 81 -13.98 18.05 2.90
CA VAL A 81 -13.90 17.06 1.83
C VAL A 81 -12.77 17.39 0.87
N ALA A 82 -12.61 18.65 0.47
CA ALA A 82 -11.50 19.07 -0.40
C ALA A 82 -10.13 18.74 0.22
N VAL A 83 -9.98 18.91 1.53
CA VAL A 83 -8.75 18.52 2.25
C VAL A 83 -8.56 17.01 2.26
N MET A 84 -9.63 16.23 2.47
CA MET A 84 -9.55 14.75 2.44
C MET A 84 -9.16 14.26 1.04
N GLU A 85 -9.76 14.79 -0.03
CA GLU A 85 -9.42 14.45 -1.41
C GLU A 85 -7.96 14.80 -1.75
N GLU A 86 -7.47 15.95 -1.31
CA GLU A 86 -6.06 16.32 -1.48
C GLU A 86 -5.11 15.33 -0.76
N GLN A 87 -5.46 14.95 0.47
CA GLN A 87 -4.70 13.96 1.24
C GLN A 87 -4.73 12.58 0.59
N HIS A 88 -5.89 12.15 0.08
CA HIS A 88 -6.03 10.89 -0.65
C HIS A 88 -5.16 10.87 -1.91
N GLU A 89 -5.14 11.95 -2.69
CA GLU A 89 -4.27 12.02 -3.87
C GLU A 89 -2.78 11.96 -3.49
N ALA A 90 -2.38 12.63 -2.41
CA ALA A 90 -1.00 12.54 -1.91
C ALA A 90 -0.64 11.10 -1.50
N ILE A 91 -1.55 10.40 -0.83
CA ILE A 91 -1.40 9.01 -0.44
C ILE A 91 -1.34 8.09 -1.66
N HIS A 92 -2.21 8.28 -2.65
CA HIS A 92 -2.20 7.51 -3.90
C HIS A 92 -0.89 7.68 -4.68
N LYS A 93 -0.33 8.88 -4.72
CA LYS A 93 1.02 9.11 -5.29
C LYS A 93 2.10 8.35 -4.53
N GLY A 94 2.03 8.33 -3.19
CA GLY A 94 2.92 7.54 -2.35
C GLY A 94 2.79 6.04 -2.58
N ALA A 95 1.55 5.54 -2.67
CA ALA A 95 1.24 4.14 -2.92
C ALA A 95 1.82 3.65 -4.25
N ARG A 96 1.69 4.44 -5.33
CA ARG A 96 2.30 4.11 -6.64
C ARG A 96 3.82 4.01 -6.57
N ARG A 97 4.47 4.98 -5.93
CA ARG A 97 5.93 4.96 -5.73
C ARG A 97 6.37 3.76 -4.90
N LEU A 98 5.56 3.33 -3.94
CA LEU A 98 5.84 2.15 -3.14
C LEU A 98 5.76 0.88 -3.99
N ASP A 99 4.74 0.73 -4.83
CA ASP A 99 4.62 -0.40 -5.76
C ASP A 99 5.84 -0.48 -6.71
N ASP A 100 6.24 0.65 -7.30
CA ASP A 100 7.43 0.74 -8.16
C ASP A 100 8.70 0.29 -7.39
N ALA A 101 8.86 0.76 -6.14
CA ALA A 101 10.00 0.40 -5.31
C ALA A 101 10.02 -1.08 -4.93
N LEU A 102 8.85 -1.69 -4.69
CA LEU A 102 8.75 -3.12 -4.41
C LEU A 102 9.12 -3.96 -5.62
N GLU A 103 8.72 -3.56 -6.83
CA GLU A 103 9.12 -4.24 -8.07
C GLU A 103 10.64 -4.25 -8.23
N VAL A 104 11.27 -3.08 -8.08
CA VAL A 104 12.73 -2.95 -8.14
C VAL A 104 13.40 -3.83 -7.09
N TRP A 105 12.92 -3.79 -5.85
CA TRP A 105 13.53 -4.56 -4.75
C TRP A 105 13.47 -6.08 -4.98
N ARG A 106 12.34 -6.59 -5.46
CA ARG A 106 12.19 -8.01 -5.84
C ARG A 106 13.14 -8.41 -6.97
N ALA A 107 13.26 -7.57 -7.99
CA ALA A 107 14.12 -7.83 -9.14
C ALA A 107 15.60 -7.89 -8.74
N THR A 108 16.06 -6.96 -7.91
CA THR A 108 17.44 -6.95 -7.39
C THR A 108 17.73 -8.20 -6.57
N ALA A 109 16.86 -8.58 -5.63
CA ALA A 109 17.06 -9.76 -4.81
C ALA A 109 17.10 -11.06 -5.63
N SER A 110 16.26 -11.15 -6.66
CA SER A 110 16.26 -12.28 -7.59
C SER A 110 17.54 -12.37 -8.43
N ALA A 111 18.13 -11.23 -8.78
CA ALA A 111 19.41 -11.20 -9.50
C ALA A 111 20.57 -11.65 -8.60
N GLU A 112 20.59 -11.20 -7.34
CA GLU A 112 21.62 -11.58 -6.35
C GLU A 112 21.56 -13.06 -5.98
N ALA A 113 20.36 -13.65 -5.94
CA ALA A 113 20.18 -15.07 -5.59
C ALA A 113 20.52 -16.04 -6.74
N ARG A 114 20.72 -15.56 -7.97
CA ARG A 114 20.98 -16.42 -9.14
C ARG A 114 22.43 -16.94 -9.11
N PRO A 115 22.67 -18.27 -9.13
CA PRO A 115 24.02 -18.80 -9.20
C PRO A 115 24.70 -18.40 -10.53
N PRO A 116 26.03 -18.25 -10.55
CA PRO A 116 26.76 -17.91 -11.77
C PRO A 116 26.49 -18.96 -12.85
N ARG A 117 26.28 -18.51 -14.10
CA ARG A 117 26.14 -19.43 -15.24
C ARG A 117 27.47 -20.15 -15.45
N SER A 118 27.50 -21.47 -15.24
CA SER A 118 28.62 -22.29 -15.67
C SER A 118 28.67 -22.32 -17.20
N SER A 119 29.70 -21.75 -17.83
CA SER A 119 29.91 -21.95 -19.27
C SER A 119 30.50 -23.35 -19.48
N SER A 120 29.63 -24.31 -19.79
CA SER A 120 30.05 -25.55 -20.44
C SER A 120 30.28 -25.26 -21.92
N ALA A 121 31.47 -24.73 -22.24
CA ALA A 121 32.04 -24.85 -23.57
C ALA A 121 33.15 -25.91 -23.48
N ALA A 122 32.73 -27.18 -23.48
CA ALA A 122 33.64 -28.29 -23.72
C ALA A 122 33.68 -28.52 -25.24
N GLU A 123 34.79 -28.08 -25.81
CA GLU A 123 35.51 -28.62 -26.97
C GLU A 123 34.92 -29.89 -27.58
N THR A 124 34.40 -29.79 -28.80
CA THR A 124 34.42 -30.92 -29.74
C THR A 124 35.78 -30.88 -30.44
N GLY A 125 36.63 -31.84 -30.09
CA GLY A 125 37.86 -32.17 -30.84
C GLY A 125 37.59 -32.89 -32.14
#